data_AF-A0A813IEB7-F1
#
_entry.id   AF-A0A813IEB7-F1
#
_cell.length_a   1.000
_cell.length_b   1.000
_cell.length_c   1.000
_cell.angle_alpha   90.00
_cell.angle_beta   90.00
_cell.angle_gamma   90.00
#
_symmetry.space_group_name_H-M   'P 1'
#
loop_
_entity.id
_entity.type
_entity.pdbx_description
1 polymer ?
#
loop_
_entity_poly.entity_id
_entity_poly.type
_entity_poly.pdbx_seq_one_letter_code
_entity_poly.pdbx_strand_id
1 'polypeptide(L)'
;GPVDAATLCEWHEQGMYALQLDLYIDARAVFDSVCARHVKTPADKVLLVHALKLREYLDRQQVQSLNWIDTCDMVADALNKGTIDREAVREFFSEGKWVFKHAIKSWHFGQT
;
A
#
# COMPACT_ATOMS: atom_id res chain seq x y z
N GLY A 1 24.24 -12.54 10.90
CA GLY A 1 25.16 -11.49 11.39
C GLY A 1 24.75 -10.15 10.80
N PRO A 2 25.30 -9.02 11.26
CA PRO A 2 25.06 -7.74 10.61
C PRO A 2 25.54 -7.80 9.17
N VAL A 3 24.69 -7.32 8.26
CA VAL A 3 24.93 -7.27 6.81
C VAL A 3 25.42 -5.87 6.48
N ASP A 4 26.40 -5.72 5.59
CA ASP A 4 26.88 -4.39 5.20
C ASP A 4 25.84 -3.62 4.38
N ALA A 5 26.02 -2.30 4.31
CA ALA A 5 25.06 -1.42 3.65
C ALA A 5 24.94 -1.68 2.14
N ALA A 6 26.01 -2.12 1.48
CA ALA A 6 25.99 -2.40 0.04
C ALA A 6 25.12 -3.61 -0.26
N THR A 7 25.30 -4.68 0.51
CA THR A 7 24.52 -5.91 0.41
C THR A 7 23.05 -5.66 0.74
N LEU A 8 22.75 -4.83 1.76
CA LEU A 8 21.36 -4.42 2.05
C LEU A 8 20.73 -3.62 0.90
N CYS A 9 21.50 -2.77 0.24
CA CYS A 9 21.04 -2.02 -0.93
C CYS A 9 20.75 -2.95 -2.12
N GLU A 10 21.61 -3.93 -2.37
CA GLU A 10 21.37 -4.96 -3.40
C GLU A 10 20.11 -5.78 -3.11
N TRP A 11 19.91 -6.20 -1.86
CA TRP A 11 18.71 -6.91 -1.45
C TRP A 11 17.45 -6.06 -1.61
N HIS A 12 17.54 -4.76 -1.28
CA HIS A 12 16.44 -3.82 -1.54
C HIS A 12 16.09 -3.80 -3.02
N GLU A 13 17.08 -3.52 -3.88
CA GLU A 13 16.88 -3.36 -5.32
C GLU A 13 16.29 -4.62 -5.97
N GLN A 14 16.65 -5.80 -5.45
CA GLN A 14 16.18 -7.11 -5.92
C GLN A 14 14.88 -7.61 -5.24
N GLY A 15 14.31 -6.85 -4.30
CA GLY A 15 13.09 -7.27 -3.58
C GLY A 15 13.30 -8.46 -2.63
N MET A 16 14.54 -8.75 -2.23
CA MET A 16 14.91 -9.89 -1.39
C MET A 16 14.69 -9.62 0.12
N TYR A 17 13.70 -8.80 0.46
CA TYR A 17 13.42 -8.46 1.84
C TYR A 17 12.93 -9.67 2.64
N ALA A 18 13.41 -9.80 3.88
CA ALA A 18 12.96 -10.84 4.80
C ALA A 18 11.50 -10.64 5.26
N LEU A 19 10.97 -9.42 5.15
CA LEU A 19 9.61 -9.06 5.54
C LEU A 19 8.81 -8.70 4.29
N GLN A 20 7.65 -9.34 4.15
CA GLN A 20 6.67 -9.01 3.13
C GLN A 20 5.94 -7.72 3.53
N LEU A 21 5.74 -6.83 2.55
CA LEU A 21 5.08 -5.56 2.73
C LEU A 21 3.83 -5.49 1.85
N ASP A 22 2.67 -5.40 2.50
CA ASP A 22 1.38 -5.15 1.87
C ASP A 22 0.95 -3.71 2.15
N LEU A 23 0.60 -2.98 1.08
CA LEU A 23 0.14 -1.60 1.19
C LEU A 23 -1.37 -1.53 1.11
N TYR A 24 -1.95 -0.63 1.90
CA TYR A 24 -3.39 -0.37 1.95
C TYR A 24 -3.66 1.12 1.73
N ILE A 25 -4.60 1.44 0.84
CA ILE A 25 -4.93 2.82 0.44
C ILE A 25 -6.44 3.00 0.29
N ASP A 26 -6.99 4.14 0.71
CA ASP A 26 -8.41 4.47 0.53
C ASP A 26 -8.67 5.36 -0.70
N ALA A 27 -7.62 5.88 -1.34
CA ALA A 27 -7.69 6.67 -2.56
C ALA A 27 -7.81 5.80 -3.83
N ARG A 28 -9.05 5.59 -4.30
CA ARG A 28 -9.36 4.75 -5.47
C ARG A 28 -8.66 5.22 -6.76
N ALA A 29 -8.59 6.53 -6.98
CA ALA A 29 -7.96 7.10 -8.18
C ALA A 29 -6.46 6.78 -8.25
N VAL A 30 -5.77 6.74 -7.10
CA VAL A 30 -4.35 6.38 -7.03
C VAL A 30 -4.17 4.90 -7.33
N PHE A 31 -4.99 4.04 -6.71
CA PHE A 31 -4.98 2.60 -6.99
C PHE A 31 -5.16 2.31 -8.48
N ASP A 32 -6.21 2.86 -9.09
CA ASP A 32 -6.54 2.59 -10.50
C ASP A 32 -5.48 3.17 -11.45
N SER A 33 -4.80 4.28 -11.08
CA SER A 33 -3.68 4.82 -11.87
C SER A 33 -2.45 3.92 -11.83
N VAL A 34 -2.04 3.47 -10.63
CA VAL A 34 -0.84 2.63 -10.43
C VAL A 34 -1.02 1.23 -11.01
N CYS A 35 -2.22 0.65 -10.87
CA CYS A 35 -2.52 -0.71 -11.33
C CYS A 35 -2.77 -0.79 -12.85
N ALA A 36 -2.98 0.35 -13.53
CA ALA A 36 -3.16 0.37 -14.97
C ALA A 36 -1.90 -0.14 -15.70
N ARG A 37 -2.09 -0.75 -16.89
CA ARG A 37 -1.00 -1.25 -17.75
C ARG A 37 0.09 -0.19 -18.01
N HIS A 38 -0.34 1.05 -18.16
CA HIS A 38 0.53 2.21 -18.14
C HIS A 38 0.00 3.14 -17.05
N VAL A 39 0.90 3.56 -16.15
CA VAL A 39 0.54 4.51 -15.09
C VAL A 39 -0.06 5.75 -15.73
N LYS A 40 -1.31 6.05 -15.38
CA LYS A 40 -2.02 7.20 -15.94
C LYS A 40 -1.53 8.46 -15.23
N THR A 41 -1.18 9.49 -16.00
CA THR A 41 -0.82 10.80 -15.45
C THR A 41 -1.92 11.29 -14.52
N PRO A 42 -1.64 11.45 -13.21
CA PRO A 42 -2.61 12.04 -12.29
C PRO A 42 -2.94 13.47 -12.72
N ALA A 43 -4.06 14.02 -12.24
CA ALA A 43 -4.40 15.42 -12.49
C ALA A 43 -3.28 16.37 -12.02
N ASP A 44 -2.59 16.00 -10.95
CA ASP A 44 -1.36 16.64 -10.51
C ASP A 44 -0.13 15.94 -11.09
N LYS A 45 0.63 16.65 -11.93
CA LYS A 45 1.84 16.14 -12.58
C LYS A 45 2.94 15.79 -11.58
N VAL A 46 2.98 16.42 -10.41
CA VAL A 46 3.97 16.12 -9.37
C VAL A 46 3.76 14.71 -8.82
N LEU A 47 2.51 14.25 -8.75
CA LEU A 47 2.19 12.91 -8.25
C LEU A 47 2.58 11.78 -9.22
N LEU A 48 2.87 12.10 -10.48
CA LEU A 48 3.25 11.09 -11.48
C LEU A 48 4.54 10.36 -11.07
N VAL A 49 5.55 11.08 -10.58
CA VAL A 49 6.82 10.45 -10.18
C VAL A 49 6.62 9.47 -9.02
N HIS A 50 5.74 9.81 -8.09
CA HIS A 50 5.41 8.95 -6.95
C HIS A 50 4.61 7.73 -7.39
N ALA A 51 3.64 7.89 -8.29
CA ALA A 51 2.88 6.78 -8.85
C ALA A 51 3.78 5.81 -9.64
N LEU A 52 4.72 6.34 -10.43
CA LEU A 52 5.72 5.54 -11.14
C LEU A 52 6.65 4.79 -10.18
N LYS A 53 7.09 5.44 -9.09
CA LYS A 53 7.95 4.78 -8.10
C LYS A 53 7.22 3.68 -7.35
N LEU A 54 5.96 3.90 -6.96
CA LEU A 54 5.12 2.88 -6.35
C LEU A 54 4.91 1.69 -7.30
N ARG A 55 4.69 1.96 -8.60
CA ARG A 55 4.59 0.91 -9.61
C ARG A 55 5.89 0.10 -9.72
N GLU A 56 7.04 0.76 -9.71
CA GLU A 56 8.34 0.09 -9.73
C GLU A 56 8.53 -0.83 -8.51
N TYR A 57 8.16 -0.37 -7.31
CA TYR A 57 8.22 -1.19 -6.09
C TYR A 57 7.36 -2.46 -6.17
N LEU A 58 6.18 -2.33 -6.77
CA LEU A 58 5.28 -3.43 -7.02
C LEU A 58 5.81 -4.41 -8.08
N ASP A 59 6.33 -3.90 -9.20
CA ASP A 59 6.88 -4.73 -10.28
C ASP A 59 8.17 -5.46 -9.86
N ARG A 60 8.98 -4.86 -8.99
CA ARG A 60 10.18 -5.47 -8.41
C ARG A 60 9.89 -6.34 -7.18
N GLN A 61 8.62 -6.49 -6.80
CA GLN A 61 8.20 -7.24 -5.61
C GLN A 61 8.87 -6.75 -4.30
N GLN A 62 9.27 -5.48 -4.25
CA GLN A 62 9.68 -4.82 -3.02
C GLN A 62 8.45 -4.51 -2.14
N VAL A 63 7.28 -4.41 -2.79
CA VAL A 63 5.95 -4.42 -2.19
C VAL A 63 5.18 -5.58 -2.83
N GLN A 64 4.54 -6.40 -2.01
CA GLN A 64 3.89 -7.64 -2.43
C GLN A 64 2.52 -7.37 -3.04
N SER A 65 1.78 -6.46 -2.41
CA SER A 65 0.45 -6.10 -2.86
C SER A 65 0.13 -4.63 -2.61
N LEU A 66 -0.72 -4.09 -3.48
CA LEU A 66 -1.43 -2.85 -3.23
C LEU A 66 -2.91 -3.18 -3.08
N ASN A 67 -3.51 -2.76 -1.98
CA ASN A 67 -4.89 -3.05 -1.63
C ASN A 67 -5.66 -1.74 -1.49
N TRP A 68 -6.66 -1.55 -2.33
CA TRP A 68 -7.64 -0.50 -2.11
C TRP A 68 -8.75 -1.00 -1.17
N ILE A 69 -9.05 -0.18 -0.17
CA ILE A 69 -10.10 -0.42 0.83
C ILE A 69 -11.04 0.78 0.93
N ASP A 70 -12.21 0.56 1.51
CA ASP A 70 -13.11 1.67 1.84
C ASP A 70 -12.49 2.57 2.92
N THR A 71 -12.75 3.88 2.86
CA THR A 71 -12.24 4.86 3.84
C THR A 71 -12.75 4.56 5.25
N CYS A 72 -13.94 3.96 5.39
CA CYS A 72 -14.48 3.53 6.68
C CYS A 72 -13.68 2.39 7.32
N ASP A 73 -12.97 1.59 6.51
CA ASP A 73 -12.11 0.51 7.00
C ASP A 73 -10.66 0.98 7.26
N MET A 74 -10.28 2.20 6.84
CA MET A 74 -8.92 2.70 7.00
C MET A 74 -8.68 3.22 8.42
N VAL A 75 -8.21 2.35 9.33
CA VAL A 75 -7.93 2.73 10.74
C VAL A 75 -6.96 3.92 10.84
N ALA A 76 -5.97 4.00 9.96
CA ALA A 76 -5.04 5.14 9.95
C ALA A 76 -5.72 6.48 9.65
N ASP A 77 -6.79 6.45 8.86
CA ASP A 77 -7.62 7.61 8.56
C ASP A 77 -8.53 7.95 9.76
N ALA A 78 -9.11 6.92 10.40
CA ALA A 78 -9.88 7.09 11.64
C ALA A 78 -9.04 7.67 12.80
N LEU A 79 -7.72 7.45 12.82
CA LEU A 79 -6.81 8.06 13.78
C LEU A 79 -6.62 9.57 13.56
N ASN A 80 -6.78 10.05 12.33
CA ASN A 80 -6.50 11.45 11.97
C ASN A 80 -7.78 12.28 11.74
N LYS A 81 -8.92 11.65 11.47
CA LYS A 81 -10.23 12.28 11.29
C LYS A 81 -11.15 12.01 12.47
N GLY A 82 -11.65 13.07 13.08
CA GLY A 82 -12.62 12.98 14.20
C GLY A 82 -14.03 12.53 13.81
N THR A 83 -14.30 12.29 12.51
CA THR A 83 -15.62 11.97 11.96
C THR A 83 -15.81 10.49 11.63
N ILE A 84 -14.73 9.69 11.61
CA ILE A 84 -14.83 8.23 11.40
C ILE A 84 -15.24 7.57 12.71
N ASP A 85 -15.95 6.45 12.60
CA ASP A 85 -16.38 5.64 13.75
C ASP A 85 -15.17 5.19 14.60
N ARG A 86 -15.25 5.47 15.90
CA ARG A 86 -14.21 5.11 16.87
C ARG A 86 -14.25 3.64 17.25
N GLU A 87 -15.31 2.92 16.91
CA GLU A 87 -15.41 1.47 17.16
C GLU A 87 -14.29 0.72 16.46
N ALA A 88 -14.03 0.98 15.18
CA ALA A 88 -12.95 0.32 14.42
C ALA A 88 -11.56 0.55 15.05
N VAL A 89 -11.30 1.77 15.54
CA VAL A 89 -10.04 2.10 16.24
C VAL A 89 -9.96 1.37 17.59
N ARG A 90 -11.07 1.30 18.33
CA ARG A 90 -11.14 0.60 19.63
C ARG A 90 -10.94 -0.90 19.47
N GLU A 91 -11.61 -1.53 18.51
CA GLU A 91 -11.43 -2.94 18.17
C GLU A 91 -9.98 -3.21 17.77
N PHE A 92 -9.39 -2.36 16.92
CA PHE A 92 -7.98 -2.48 16.52
C PHE A 92 -7.03 -2.47 17.72
N PHE A 93 -7.16 -1.50 18.64
CA PHE A 93 -6.26 -1.42 19.79
C PHE A 93 -6.54 -2.45 20.89
N SER A 94 -7.79 -2.89 21.05
CA SER A 94 -8.16 -3.86 22.09
C SER A 94 -7.91 -5.31 21.68
N GLU A 95 -8.13 -5.64 20.41
CA GLU A 95 -7.97 -7.01 19.90
C GLU A 95 -6.68 -7.22 19.10
N GLY A 96 -5.99 -6.15 18.69
CA GLY A 96 -4.83 -6.24 17.80
C GLY A 96 -5.20 -6.73 16.39
N LYS A 97 -6.46 -6.56 15.97
CA LYS A 97 -6.97 -7.03 14.68
C LYS A 97 -7.46 -5.87 13.83
N TRP A 98 -7.14 -5.93 12.54
CA TRP A 98 -7.73 -5.03 11.56
C TRP A 98 -8.71 -5.82 10.70
N VAL A 99 -10.00 -5.48 10.79
CA VAL A 99 -11.09 -6.17 10.10
C VAL A 99 -11.67 -5.27 9.03
N PHE A 100 -11.75 -5.78 7.80
CA PHE A 100 -12.35 -5.09 6.67
C PHE A 100 -13.83 -5.47 6.54
N LYS A 101 -14.72 -4.49 6.66
CA LYS A 101 -16.18 -4.70 6.53
C LYS A 101 -16.64 -4.53 5.07
N HIS A 102 -15.84 -3.85 4.25
CA HIS A 102 -16.12 -3.55 2.86
C HIS A 102 -15.25 -4.36 1.89
N ALA A 103 -15.61 -4.35 0.61
CA ALA A 103 -14.88 -5.08 -0.41
C ALA A 103 -13.47 -4.51 -0.63
N ILE A 104 -12.49 -5.40 -0.65
CA ILE A 104 -11.09 -5.08 -0.94
C ILE A 104 -10.81 -5.31 -2.42
N LYS A 105 -10.10 -4.37 -3.06
CA LYS A 105 -9.55 -4.58 -4.40
C LYS A 105 -8.04 -4.67 -4.30
N SER A 106 -7.49 -5.82 -4.63
CA SER A 106 -6.05 -6.07 -4.53
C SER A 106 -5.40 -6.15 -5.89
N TRP A 107 -4.14 -5.73 -5.95
CA TRP A 107 -3.25 -5.94 -7.08
C TRP A 107 -1.98 -6.64 -6.58
N HIS A 108 -1.53 -7.65 -7.32
CA HIS A 108 -0.29 -8.37 -7.08
C HIS A 108 0.50 -8.51 -8.38
N PHE A 109 1.82 -8.60 -8.25
CA PHE A 109 2.65 -8.90 -9.41
C PHE A 109 2.25 -10.24 -10.06
N GLY A 110 2.15 -10.27 -11.38
CA GLY A 110 1.78 -11.47 -12.13
C GLY A 110 0.29 -11.76 -12.24
N GLN A 111 -0.60 -10.97 -11.62
CA GLN A 111 -2.03 -10.98 -11.96
C GLN A 111 -2.24 -10.22 -13.29
N THR A 112 -2.28 -10.96 -14.40
CA THR A 112 -2.83 -10.51 -15.70
C THR A 112 -4.27 -10.94 -15.87
#